data_AF-A0A522WYB8-F1
#
_entry.id   AF-A0A522WYB8-F1
#
_cell.length_a   1.000
_cell.length_b   1.000
_cell.length_c   1.000
_cell.angle_alpha   90.00
_cell.angle_beta   90.00
_cell.angle_gamma   90.00
#
_symmetry.space_group_name_H-M   'P 1'
#
loop_
_entity.id
_entity.type
_entity.pdbx_description
1 polymer ?
#
loop_
_entity_poly.entity_id
_entity_poly.type
_entity_poly.pdbx_seq_one_letter_code
_entity_poly.pdbx_strand_id
1 'polypeptide(L)'
;MCDHCLHPASHPVPPRRRAKLWEIDSQWHCTIIGTCLTLGELKATAAKLRVQLQSAKPTDHEVHTAMIILVKRERVVGKALHKLLDRKHAAMVKRFDKAEGDAALTALWQEMLARGEVAAACWAVLSHPDATDTLRNLVFGDIHMLSHQIGAASRADLRRVHALEREKTELEARIMRQQERLRGEVSKRNIVIRELRQRLEHEIAETRRLGFAAQSAQEIERLRRVIGDIDRHLETEQTSRQAAESEVRRTMGKLRDLGLHLTQALQDNADLKSELTASEERLSALLGAREGVAECSADCASLDLCGRCILFVGGRSQHVP
;
A
#
# COMPACT_ATOMS: atom_id res chain seq x y z
N MET A 1 79.42 -61.46 -82.45
CA MET A 1 78.98 -62.08 -81.18
C MET A 1 79.48 -61.16 -80.06
N CYS A 2 78.68 -60.50 -79.24
CA CYS A 2 77.26 -60.62 -78.95
C CYS A 2 76.75 -59.24 -78.49
N ASP A 3 75.71 -58.75 -79.15
CA ASP A 3 74.77 -57.76 -78.62
C ASP A 3 74.02 -58.39 -77.44
N HIS A 4 74.16 -57.84 -76.24
CA HIS A 4 73.27 -58.18 -75.13
C HIS A 4 72.95 -56.97 -74.25
N CYS A 5 72.03 -56.16 -74.78
CA CYS A 5 70.85 -55.62 -74.08
C CYS A 5 70.94 -55.44 -72.55
N LEU A 6 71.40 -54.28 -72.11
CA LEU A 6 71.04 -53.71 -70.80
C LEU A 6 69.81 -52.81 -70.98
N HIS A 7 68.62 -53.40 -70.99
CA HIS A 7 67.40 -52.65 -70.73
C HIS A 7 67.23 -52.54 -69.21
N PRO A 8 67.20 -51.33 -68.62
CA PRO A 8 66.72 -51.19 -67.25
C PRO A 8 65.24 -51.58 -67.24
N ALA A 9 64.88 -52.60 -66.45
CA ALA A 9 63.50 -52.97 -66.24
C ALA A 9 62.75 -51.76 -65.68
N SER A 10 61.90 -51.14 -66.51
CA SER A 10 60.97 -50.12 -66.06
C SER A 10 59.95 -50.80 -65.14
N HIS A 11 60.14 -50.67 -63.83
CA HIS A 11 59.10 -51.03 -62.88
C HIS A 11 57.86 -50.20 -63.20
N PRO A 12 56.68 -50.81 -63.37
CA PRO A 12 55.46 -50.06 -63.63
C PRO A 12 55.22 -49.12 -62.45
N VAL A 13 55.30 -47.81 -62.72
CA VAL A 13 54.91 -46.78 -61.76
C VAL A 13 53.46 -47.06 -61.39
N PRO A 14 53.14 -47.31 -60.11
CA PRO A 14 51.78 -47.61 -59.71
C PRO A 14 50.87 -46.45 -60.15
N PRO A 15 49.64 -46.74 -60.60
CA PRO A 15 48.75 -45.71 -61.13
C PRO A 15 48.55 -44.60 -60.08
N ARG A 16 48.70 -43.34 -60.49
CA ARG A 16 48.42 -42.14 -59.66
C ARG A 16 46.96 -42.14 -59.26
N ARG A 17 46.65 -42.80 -58.15
CA ARG A 17 45.31 -42.90 -57.59
C ARG A 17 45.35 -42.52 -56.13
N ARG A 18 44.26 -41.92 -55.65
CA ARG A 18 44.09 -41.62 -54.23
C ARG A 18 44.20 -42.89 -53.38
N ALA A 19 44.97 -42.80 -52.30
CA ALA A 19 45.10 -43.87 -51.33
C ALA A 19 43.74 -44.13 -50.67
N LYS A 20 43.40 -45.41 -50.56
CA LYS A 20 42.18 -45.80 -49.84
C LYS A 20 42.43 -45.75 -48.33
N LEU A 21 41.36 -45.56 -47.55
CA LEU A 21 41.50 -45.38 -46.10
C LEU A 21 42.28 -46.53 -45.43
N TRP A 22 42.02 -47.77 -45.85
CA TRP A 22 42.71 -48.98 -45.37
C TRP A 22 44.15 -49.16 -45.91
N GLU A 23 44.54 -48.41 -46.95
CA GLU A 23 45.90 -48.40 -47.51
C GLU A 23 46.79 -47.39 -46.78
N ILE A 24 46.19 -46.37 -46.14
CA ILE A 24 46.90 -45.38 -45.33
C ILE A 24 47.41 -46.06 -44.04
N ASP A 25 48.61 -45.69 -43.58
CA ASP A 25 49.17 -46.20 -42.34
C ASP A 25 48.23 -45.93 -41.15
N SER A 26 48.13 -46.93 -40.27
CA SER A 26 47.32 -46.90 -39.04
C SER A 26 47.65 -45.73 -38.11
N GLN A 27 48.88 -45.21 -38.12
CA GLN A 27 49.27 -44.04 -37.32
C GLN A 27 48.43 -42.80 -37.67
N TRP A 28 47.90 -42.71 -38.91
CA TRP A 28 47.09 -41.58 -39.36
C TRP A 28 45.58 -41.79 -39.16
N HIS A 29 45.14 -43.01 -38.86
CA HIS A 29 43.70 -43.33 -38.77
C HIS A 29 43.02 -42.57 -37.63
N CYS A 30 43.70 -42.41 -36.48
CA CYS A 30 43.17 -41.62 -35.37
C CYS A 30 42.90 -40.16 -35.80
N THR A 31 43.86 -39.53 -36.47
CA THR A 31 43.74 -38.15 -36.95
C THR A 31 42.66 -38.01 -38.02
N ILE A 32 42.62 -38.92 -39.00
CA ILE A 32 41.59 -38.90 -40.05
C ILE A 32 40.21 -39.07 -39.41
N ILE A 33 40.03 -40.12 -38.61
CA ILE A 33 38.72 -40.47 -38.06
C ILE A 33 38.27 -39.43 -37.03
N GLY A 34 39.15 -39.00 -36.13
CA GLY A 34 38.85 -38.05 -35.07
C GLY A 34 38.60 -36.63 -35.56
N THR A 35 39.20 -36.23 -36.68
CA THR A 35 39.04 -34.88 -37.24
C THR A 35 37.95 -34.83 -38.30
N CYS A 36 37.86 -35.85 -39.16
CA CYS A 36 37.00 -35.79 -40.34
C CYS A 36 35.58 -36.31 -40.09
N LEU A 37 35.38 -37.09 -39.03
CA LEU A 37 34.10 -37.72 -38.69
C LEU A 37 33.69 -37.33 -37.26
N THR A 38 32.40 -37.10 -37.09
CA THR A 38 31.79 -36.91 -35.78
C THR A 38 31.61 -38.27 -35.09
N LEU A 39 31.53 -38.27 -33.76
CA LEU A 39 31.21 -39.46 -32.99
C LEU A 39 29.84 -40.05 -33.37
N GLY A 40 28.86 -39.20 -33.70
CA GLY A 40 27.55 -39.65 -34.18
C GLY A 40 27.63 -40.43 -35.49
N GLU A 41 28.43 -39.96 -36.45
CA GLU A 41 28.67 -40.64 -37.73
C GLU A 41 29.39 -41.99 -37.53
N LEU A 42 30.35 -42.06 -36.60
CA LEU A 42 31.04 -43.30 -36.26
C LEU A 42 30.10 -44.32 -35.61
N LYS A 43 29.31 -43.89 -34.61
CA LYS A 43 28.30 -44.74 -33.96
C LYS A 43 27.26 -45.25 -34.96
N ALA A 44 26.75 -44.37 -35.83
CA ALA A 44 25.79 -44.76 -36.86
C ALA A 44 26.38 -45.79 -37.83
N THR A 45 27.65 -45.63 -38.22
CA THR A 45 28.35 -46.58 -39.09
C THR A 45 28.58 -47.92 -38.39
N ALA A 46 29.03 -47.91 -37.14
CA ALA A 46 29.22 -49.11 -36.32
C ALA A 46 27.90 -49.90 -36.17
N ALA A 47 26.80 -49.21 -35.86
CA ALA A 47 25.47 -49.80 -35.73
C ALA A 47 24.98 -50.40 -37.07
N LYS A 48 25.13 -49.65 -38.17
CA LYS A 48 24.75 -50.11 -39.51
C LYS A 48 25.48 -51.39 -39.93
N LEU A 49 26.75 -51.51 -39.56
CA LEU A 49 27.58 -52.67 -39.88
C LEU A 49 27.50 -53.79 -38.83
N ARG A 50 26.73 -53.59 -37.75
CA ARG A 50 26.61 -54.52 -36.62
C ARG A 50 27.98 -54.89 -36.04
N VAL A 51 28.86 -53.89 -35.91
CA VAL A 51 30.18 -54.05 -35.29
C VAL A 51 29.99 -54.51 -33.85
N GLN A 52 30.64 -55.62 -33.49
CA GLN A 52 30.64 -56.11 -32.11
C GLN A 52 31.61 -55.28 -31.28
N LEU A 53 31.06 -54.55 -30.31
CA LEU A 53 31.82 -53.78 -29.33
C LEU A 53 31.84 -54.53 -28.00
N GLN A 54 32.91 -54.34 -27.23
CA GLN A 54 33.15 -55.09 -25.98
C GLN A 54 32.07 -54.80 -24.92
N SER A 55 31.63 -53.55 -24.85
CA SER A 55 30.68 -53.05 -23.84
C SER A 55 29.27 -52.97 -24.41
N ALA A 56 28.26 -53.35 -23.61
CA ALA A 56 26.84 -53.24 -23.98
C ALA A 56 26.39 -51.77 -24.18
N LYS A 57 27.05 -50.84 -23.47
CA LYS A 57 26.91 -49.39 -23.64
C LYS A 57 28.30 -48.79 -23.87
N PRO A 58 28.81 -48.80 -25.10
CA PRO A 58 30.17 -48.39 -25.37
C PRO A 58 30.34 -46.88 -25.22
N THR A 59 31.44 -46.48 -24.59
CA THR A 59 31.87 -45.08 -24.47
C THR A 59 32.31 -44.53 -25.83
N ASP A 60 32.38 -43.20 -25.95
CA ASP A 60 32.84 -42.54 -27.17
C ASP A 60 34.26 -42.97 -27.55
N HIS A 61 35.14 -43.12 -26.55
CA HIS A 61 36.50 -43.60 -26.72
C HIS A 61 36.57 -45.05 -27.23
N GLU A 62 35.74 -45.94 -26.68
CA GLU A 62 35.68 -47.34 -27.11
C GLU A 62 35.22 -47.46 -28.57
N VAL A 63 34.17 -46.73 -28.96
CA VAL A 63 33.70 -46.69 -30.36
C VAL A 63 34.80 -46.18 -31.27
N HIS A 64 35.44 -45.06 -30.91
CA HIS A 64 36.50 -44.46 -31.71
C HIS A 64 37.68 -45.42 -31.92
N THR A 65 38.19 -46.01 -30.84
CA THR A 65 39.32 -46.95 -30.88
C THR A 65 38.99 -48.21 -31.67
N ALA A 66 37.81 -48.79 -31.44
CA ALA A 66 37.37 -49.97 -32.18
C ALA A 66 37.30 -49.67 -33.69
N MET A 67 36.71 -48.56 -34.09
CA MET A 67 36.59 -48.21 -35.50
C MET A 67 37.96 -47.97 -36.16
N ILE A 68 38.94 -47.36 -35.46
CA ILE A 68 40.32 -47.23 -35.95
C ILE A 68 40.94 -48.60 -36.24
N ILE A 69 40.84 -49.53 -35.29
CA ILE A 69 41.42 -50.87 -35.42
C ILE A 69 40.76 -51.64 -36.58
N LEU A 70 39.44 -51.53 -36.70
CA LEU A 70 38.66 -52.25 -37.70
C LEU A 70 38.82 -51.70 -39.11
N VAL A 71 39.17 -50.41 -39.29
CA VAL A 71 39.40 -49.83 -40.63
C VAL A 71 40.46 -50.60 -41.43
N LYS A 72 41.53 -51.05 -40.78
CA LYS A 72 42.61 -51.82 -41.42
C LYS A 72 42.29 -53.32 -41.50
N ARG A 73 41.63 -53.86 -40.48
CA ARG A 73 41.38 -55.32 -40.34
C ARG A 73 40.15 -55.79 -41.10
N GLU A 74 39.07 -55.01 -41.09
CA GLU A 74 37.79 -55.36 -41.67
C GLU A 74 37.49 -54.53 -42.92
N ARG A 75 37.54 -55.21 -44.06
CA ARG A 75 37.34 -54.57 -45.36
C ARG A 75 36.02 -53.80 -45.48
N VAL A 76 34.96 -54.31 -44.86
CA VAL A 76 33.62 -53.71 -44.91
C VAL A 76 33.60 -52.38 -44.17
N VAL A 77 34.22 -52.31 -42.99
CA VAL A 77 34.35 -51.08 -42.18
C VAL A 77 35.18 -50.05 -42.92
N GLY A 78 36.37 -50.43 -43.42
CA GLY A 78 37.23 -49.55 -44.20
C GLY A 78 36.55 -48.97 -45.44
N LYS A 79 35.78 -49.79 -46.19
CA LYS A 79 34.99 -49.33 -47.35
C LYS A 79 33.87 -48.37 -46.97
N ALA A 80 33.15 -48.65 -45.89
CA ALA A 80 32.05 -47.80 -45.45
C ALA A 80 32.55 -46.42 -45.02
N LEU A 81 33.61 -46.37 -44.20
CA LEU A 81 34.19 -45.12 -43.74
C LEU A 81 34.88 -44.33 -44.87
N HIS A 82 35.59 -45.00 -45.77
CA HIS A 82 36.15 -44.35 -46.96
C HIS A 82 35.06 -43.70 -47.82
N LYS A 83 33.96 -44.42 -48.09
CA LYS A 83 32.82 -43.90 -48.85
C LYS A 83 32.17 -42.70 -48.14
N LEU A 84 32.07 -42.75 -46.82
CA LEU A 84 31.56 -41.65 -46.01
C LEU A 84 32.45 -40.41 -46.11
N LEU A 85 33.77 -40.57 -45.94
CA LEU A 85 34.75 -39.49 -46.06
C LEU A 85 34.75 -38.86 -47.45
N ASP A 86 34.79 -39.68 -48.50
CA ASP A 86 34.76 -39.21 -49.89
C ASP A 86 33.47 -38.45 -50.21
N ARG A 87 32.31 -38.94 -49.73
CA ARG A 87 31.03 -38.24 -49.92
C ARG A 87 30.99 -36.92 -49.16
N LYS A 88 31.40 -36.92 -47.89
CA LYS A 88 31.32 -35.77 -47.00
C LYS A 88 32.22 -34.63 -47.47
N HIS A 89 33.41 -34.97 -47.94
CA HIS A 89 34.46 -34.00 -48.29
C HIS A 89 34.68 -33.89 -49.80
N ALA A 90 33.71 -34.32 -50.62
CA ALA A 90 33.83 -34.41 -52.07
C ALA A 90 34.28 -33.10 -52.75
N ALA A 91 33.76 -31.96 -52.28
CA ALA A 91 34.12 -30.65 -52.83
C ALA A 91 35.61 -30.33 -52.58
N MET A 92 36.11 -30.63 -51.37
CA MET A 92 37.50 -30.39 -51.02
C MET A 92 38.44 -31.36 -51.73
N VAL A 93 38.05 -32.63 -51.84
CA VAL A 93 38.81 -33.63 -52.63
C VAL A 93 38.98 -33.15 -54.07
N LYS A 94 37.89 -32.72 -54.74
CA LYS A 94 37.94 -32.17 -56.11
C LYS A 94 38.82 -30.93 -56.25
N ARG A 95 38.97 -30.15 -55.17
CA ARG A 95 39.83 -28.97 -55.15
C ARG A 95 41.30 -29.36 -55.08
N PHE A 96 41.65 -30.30 -54.21
CA PHE A 96 43.01 -30.83 -54.07
C PHE A 96 43.44 -31.67 -55.27
N ASP A 97 42.52 -32.33 -55.97
CA ASP A 97 42.82 -33.10 -57.20
C ASP A 97 43.50 -32.25 -58.31
N LYS A 98 43.39 -30.92 -58.24
CA LYS A 98 44.04 -29.98 -59.18
C LYS A 98 45.46 -29.60 -58.79
N ALA A 99 45.88 -29.93 -57.56
CA ALA A 99 47.20 -29.59 -57.05
C ALA A 99 48.17 -30.74 -57.34
N GLU A 100 49.27 -30.42 -58.01
CA GLU A 100 50.30 -31.41 -58.35
C GLU A 100 51.57 -31.18 -57.53
N GLY A 101 52.06 -32.27 -56.93
CA GLY A 101 53.27 -32.24 -56.12
C GLY A 101 53.09 -31.68 -54.70
N ASP A 102 54.08 -32.00 -53.87
CA ASP A 102 54.07 -31.76 -52.43
C ASP A 102 53.95 -30.26 -52.05
N ALA A 103 54.60 -29.39 -52.80
CA ALA A 103 54.58 -27.94 -52.56
C ALA A 103 53.19 -27.33 -52.78
N ALA A 104 52.49 -27.72 -53.85
CA ALA A 104 51.14 -27.23 -54.14
C ALA A 104 50.13 -27.72 -53.09
N LEU A 105 50.25 -28.99 -52.67
CA LEU A 105 49.42 -29.55 -51.60
C LEU A 105 49.68 -28.88 -50.25
N THR A 106 50.95 -28.57 -49.94
CA THR A 106 51.32 -27.86 -48.71
C THR A 106 50.71 -26.47 -48.67
N ALA A 107 50.83 -25.70 -49.77
CA ALA A 107 50.25 -24.36 -49.86
C ALA A 107 48.71 -24.40 -49.68
N LEU A 108 48.05 -25.36 -50.33
CA LEU A 108 46.61 -25.52 -50.23
C LEU A 108 46.16 -25.99 -48.83
N TRP A 109 46.94 -26.86 -48.18
CA TRP A 109 46.73 -27.23 -46.78
C TRP A 109 46.78 -26.01 -45.86
N GLN A 110 47.82 -25.19 -45.96
CA GLN A 110 47.99 -23.99 -45.14
C GLN A 110 46.86 -22.97 -45.38
N GLU A 111 46.40 -22.82 -46.62
CA GLU A 111 45.23 -21.99 -46.94
C GLU A 111 43.97 -22.48 -46.22
N MET A 112 43.71 -23.80 -46.23
CA MET A 112 42.52 -24.37 -45.61
C MET A 112 42.61 -24.36 -44.08
N LEU A 113 43.81 -24.55 -43.54
CA LEU A 113 44.09 -24.42 -42.11
C LEU A 113 43.75 -23.01 -41.61
N ALA A 114 44.19 -21.97 -42.33
CA ALA A 114 43.89 -20.57 -42.00
C ALA A 114 42.40 -20.23 -42.08
N ARG A 115 41.63 -20.93 -42.93
CA ARG A 115 40.17 -20.77 -43.05
C ARG A 115 39.37 -21.62 -42.07
N GLY A 116 40.03 -22.48 -41.30
CA GLY A 116 39.36 -23.43 -40.40
C GLY A 116 38.71 -24.63 -41.12
N GLU A 117 38.98 -24.84 -42.41
CA GLU A 117 38.46 -25.96 -43.20
C GLU A 117 39.29 -27.26 -43.02
N VAL A 118 39.72 -27.51 -41.77
CA VAL A 118 40.73 -28.50 -41.39
C VAL A 118 40.31 -29.93 -41.73
N ALA A 119 39.09 -30.32 -41.37
CA ALA A 119 38.58 -31.68 -41.53
C ALA A 119 38.54 -32.12 -43.01
N ALA A 120 38.03 -31.26 -43.88
CA ALA A 120 37.91 -31.59 -45.30
C ALA A 120 39.28 -31.61 -45.99
N ALA A 121 40.15 -30.67 -45.65
CA ALA A 121 41.51 -30.60 -46.19
C ALA A 121 42.39 -31.76 -45.72
N CYS A 122 42.24 -32.19 -44.47
CA CYS A 122 42.96 -33.34 -43.89
C CYS A 122 42.69 -34.61 -44.71
N TRP A 123 41.42 -34.91 -44.97
CA TRP A 123 41.07 -36.08 -45.80
C TRP A 123 41.61 -35.94 -47.23
N ALA A 124 41.50 -34.76 -47.83
CA ALA A 124 41.97 -34.51 -49.18
C ALA A 124 43.49 -34.73 -49.31
N VAL A 125 44.30 -34.18 -48.39
CA VAL A 125 45.76 -34.37 -48.39
C VAL A 125 46.17 -35.80 -48.07
N LEU A 126 45.66 -36.39 -46.98
CA LEU A 126 46.14 -37.70 -46.52
C LEU A 126 45.82 -38.84 -47.48
N SER A 127 44.83 -38.64 -48.35
CA SER A 127 44.46 -39.58 -49.42
C SER A 127 45.04 -39.23 -50.79
N HIS A 128 45.71 -38.08 -50.97
CA HIS A 128 46.19 -37.62 -52.27
C HIS A 128 47.31 -38.50 -52.83
N PRO A 129 47.35 -38.80 -54.15
CA PRO A 129 48.41 -39.61 -54.75
C PRO A 129 49.82 -39.03 -54.57
N ASP A 130 49.95 -37.71 -54.59
CA ASP A 130 51.25 -37.02 -54.48
C ASP A 130 51.64 -36.66 -53.03
N ALA A 131 50.84 -37.06 -52.03
CA ALA A 131 51.16 -36.74 -50.64
C ALA A 131 52.38 -37.55 -50.17
N THR A 132 53.46 -36.85 -49.83
CA THR A 132 54.65 -37.44 -49.21
C THR A 132 54.44 -37.67 -47.72
N ASP A 133 55.26 -38.52 -47.10
CA ASP A 133 55.22 -38.71 -45.66
C ASP A 133 55.62 -37.43 -44.90
N THR A 134 56.47 -36.58 -45.47
CA THR A 134 56.80 -35.26 -44.92
C THR A 134 55.54 -34.39 -44.79
N LEU A 135 54.74 -34.30 -45.85
CA LEU A 135 53.48 -33.56 -45.82
C LEU A 135 52.45 -34.21 -44.88
N ARG A 136 52.34 -35.54 -44.84
CA ARG A 136 51.45 -36.23 -43.89
C ARG A 136 51.81 -35.91 -42.44
N ASN A 137 53.11 -35.90 -42.10
CA ASN A 137 53.61 -35.51 -40.79
C ASN A 137 53.28 -34.04 -40.47
N LEU A 138 53.43 -33.12 -41.43
CA LEU A 138 53.07 -31.71 -41.26
C LEU A 138 51.59 -31.55 -40.91
N VAL A 139 50.70 -32.14 -41.71
CA VAL A 139 49.24 -32.11 -41.49
C VAL A 139 48.88 -32.68 -40.12
N PHE A 140 49.51 -33.79 -39.74
CA PHE A 140 49.31 -34.38 -38.42
C PHE A 140 49.75 -33.45 -37.28
N GLY A 141 50.93 -32.85 -37.40
CA GLY A 141 51.47 -31.92 -36.40
C GLY A 141 50.55 -30.72 -36.19
N ASP A 142 50.06 -30.13 -37.27
CA ASP A 142 49.14 -28.99 -37.23
C ASP A 142 47.82 -29.36 -36.53
N ILE A 143 47.22 -30.51 -36.88
CA ILE A 143 45.97 -30.98 -36.25
C ILE A 143 46.19 -31.35 -34.78
N HIS A 144 47.34 -31.94 -34.44
CA HIS A 144 47.69 -32.27 -33.07
C HIS A 144 47.77 -31.01 -32.20
N MET A 145 48.46 -29.97 -32.69
CA MET A 145 48.57 -28.70 -31.98
C MET A 145 47.23 -27.97 -31.87
N LEU A 146 46.41 -27.97 -32.92
CA LEU A 146 45.04 -27.44 -32.86
C LEU A 146 44.21 -28.14 -31.79
N SER A 147 44.27 -29.47 -31.72
CA SER A 147 43.54 -30.26 -30.73
C SER A 147 43.99 -29.91 -29.30
N HIS A 148 45.30 -29.70 -29.09
CA HIS A 148 45.85 -29.24 -27.82
C HIS A 148 45.34 -27.83 -27.44
N GLN A 149 45.34 -26.89 -28.38
CA GLN A 149 44.88 -25.51 -28.17
C GLN A 149 43.39 -25.45 -27.85
N ILE A 150 42.56 -26.14 -28.64
CA ILE A 150 41.11 -26.24 -28.40
C ILE A 150 40.84 -26.88 -27.04
N GLY A 151 41.58 -27.95 -26.70
CA GLY A 151 41.47 -28.58 -25.39
C GLY A 151 41.84 -27.63 -24.24
N ALA A 152 42.89 -26.82 -24.40
CA ALA A 152 43.29 -25.83 -23.39
C ALA A 152 42.25 -24.71 -23.22
N ALA A 153 41.74 -24.17 -24.33
CA ALA A 153 40.68 -23.16 -24.34
C ALA A 153 39.39 -23.71 -23.71
N SER A 154 38.93 -24.89 -24.14
CA SER A 154 37.74 -25.54 -23.60
C SER A 154 37.82 -25.76 -22.09
N ARG A 155 39.00 -26.16 -21.56
CA ARG A 155 39.21 -26.27 -20.11
C ARG A 155 39.16 -24.91 -19.40
N ALA A 156 39.65 -23.84 -20.02
CA ALA A 156 39.55 -22.49 -19.47
C ALA A 156 38.10 -22.00 -19.44
N ASP A 157 37.36 -22.23 -20.53
CA ASP A 157 35.94 -21.91 -20.62
C ASP A 157 35.12 -22.68 -19.58
N LEU A 158 35.37 -23.98 -19.42
CA LEU A 158 34.70 -24.80 -18.41
C LEU A 158 34.96 -24.28 -16.98
N ARG A 159 36.20 -23.87 -16.68
CA ARG A 159 36.51 -23.23 -15.39
C ARG A 159 35.75 -21.92 -15.22
N ARG A 160 35.63 -21.11 -16.28
CA ARG A 160 34.89 -19.85 -16.24
C ARG A 160 33.39 -20.07 -16.03
N VAL A 161 32.80 -21.06 -16.70
CA VAL A 161 31.40 -21.46 -16.52
C VAL A 161 31.17 -21.85 -15.06
N HIS A 162 31.98 -22.74 -14.49
CA HIS A 162 31.82 -23.14 -13.09
C HIS A 162 32.02 -21.99 -12.09
N ALA A 163 32.92 -21.04 -12.38
CA ALA A 163 33.08 -19.86 -11.54
C ALA A 163 31.82 -18.99 -11.55
N LEU A 164 31.24 -18.75 -12.73
CA LEU A 164 30.02 -17.97 -12.89
C LEU A 164 28.80 -18.67 -12.28
N GLU A 165 28.70 -19.99 -12.39
CA GLU A 165 27.64 -20.77 -11.73
C GLU A 165 27.68 -20.61 -10.21
N ARG A 166 28.88 -20.69 -9.60
CA ARG A 166 29.04 -20.46 -8.15
C ARG A 166 28.67 -19.04 -7.75
N GLU A 167 29.17 -18.04 -8.49
CA GLU A 167 28.87 -16.63 -8.23
C GLU A 167 27.37 -16.36 -8.32
N LYS A 168 26.70 -16.92 -9.34
CA LYS A 168 25.24 -16.84 -9.48
C LYS A 168 24.54 -17.41 -8.26
N THR A 169 24.88 -18.62 -7.82
CA THR A 169 24.26 -19.25 -6.63
C THR A 169 24.50 -18.42 -5.37
N GLU A 170 25.69 -17.84 -5.19
CA GLU A 170 25.98 -16.95 -4.07
C GLU A 170 25.14 -15.67 -4.10
N LEU A 171 25.01 -15.04 -5.26
CA LEU A 171 24.21 -13.83 -5.44
C LEU A 171 22.72 -14.10 -5.21
N GLU A 172 22.19 -15.21 -5.74
CA GLU A 172 20.82 -15.65 -5.48
C GLU A 172 20.56 -15.83 -3.98
N ALA A 173 21.48 -16.48 -3.27
CA ALA A 173 21.38 -16.65 -1.82
C ALA A 173 21.47 -15.31 -1.06
N ARG A 174 22.28 -14.35 -1.51
CA ARG A 174 22.35 -12.99 -0.94
C ARG A 174 21.03 -12.24 -1.14
N ILE A 175 20.48 -12.29 -2.35
CA ILE A 175 19.20 -11.65 -2.68
C ILE A 175 18.08 -12.22 -1.80
N MET A 176 17.99 -13.54 -1.67
CA MET A 176 16.97 -14.18 -0.81
C MET A 176 17.08 -13.70 0.65
N ARG A 177 18.30 -13.66 1.22
CA ARG A 177 18.52 -13.15 2.58
C ARG A 177 18.13 -11.68 2.73
N GLN A 178 18.45 -10.84 1.76
CA GLN A 178 18.09 -9.43 1.77
C GLN A 178 16.58 -9.22 1.66
N GLN A 179 15.91 -9.98 0.79
CA GLN A 179 14.45 -9.92 0.65
C GLN A 179 13.75 -10.33 1.95
N GLU A 180 14.21 -11.39 2.61
CA GLU A 180 13.64 -11.83 3.88
C GLU A 180 13.85 -10.77 4.97
N ARG A 181 15.05 -10.18 5.07
CA ARG A 181 15.32 -9.09 6.01
C ARG A 181 14.39 -7.90 5.78
N LEU A 182 14.25 -7.46 4.52
CA LEU A 182 13.39 -6.32 4.17
C LEU A 182 11.92 -6.61 4.47
N ARG A 183 11.43 -7.81 4.16
CA ARG A 183 10.07 -8.24 4.53
C ARG A 183 9.85 -8.21 6.04
N GLY A 184 10.82 -8.71 6.81
CA GLY A 184 10.81 -8.65 8.27
C GLY A 184 10.77 -7.22 8.80
N GLU A 185 11.59 -6.31 8.27
CA GLU A 185 11.59 -4.89 8.65
C GLU A 185 10.27 -4.19 8.32
N VAL A 186 9.72 -4.43 7.12
CA VAL A 186 8.41 -3.88 6.71
C VAL A 186 7.29 -4.40 7.62
N SER A 187 7.30 -5.69 7.95
CA SER A 187 6.31 -6.29 8.87
C SER A 187 6.38 -5.64 10.27
N LYS A 188 7.58 -5.49 10.84
CA LYS A 188 7.79 -4.81 12.12
C LYS A 188 7.27 -3.37 12.09
N ARG A 189 7.61 -2.61 11.04
CA ARG A 189 7.12 -1.23 10.87
C ARG A 189 5.60 -1.16 10.76
N ASN A 190 4.98 -2.11 10.06
CA ASN A 190 3.52 -2.17 9.93
C ASN A 190 2.82 -2.44 11.26
N ILE A 191 3.41 -3.27 12.13
CA ILE A 191 2.90 -3.48 13.50
C ILE A 191 2.95 -2.17 14.29
N VAL A 192 4.12 -1.50 14.31
CA VAL A 192 4.28 -0.22 15.02
C VAL A 192 3.32 0.85 14.49
N ILE A 193 3.15 0.96 13.17
CA ILE A 193 2.20 1.90 12.56
C ILE A 193 0.77 1.61 13.03
N ARG A 194 0.39 0.33 13.13
CA ARG A 194 -0.94 -0.07 13.61
C ARG A 194 -1.16 0.31 15.06
N GLU A 195 -0.18 0.04 15.92
CA GLU A 195 -0.23 0.41 17.35
C GLU A 195 -0.31 1.92 17.54
N LEU A 196 0.50 2.69 16.81
CA LEU A 196 0.46 4.15 16.86
C LEU A 196 -0.88 4.72 16.38
N ARG A 197 -1.47 4.14 15.33
CA ARG A 197 -2.81 4.52 14.85
C ARG A 197 -3.89 4.25 15.89
N GLN A 198 -3.84 3.09 16.55
CA GLN A 198 -4.80 2.76 17.61
C GLN A 198 -4.68 3.71 18.81
N ARG A 199 -3.45 4.04 19.23
CA ARG A 199 -3.23 5.03 20.31
C ARG A 199 -3.75 6.41 19.91
N LEU A 200 -3.46 6.85 18.69
CA LEU A 200 -3.94 8.14 18.19
C LEU A 200 -5.48 8.20 18.16
N GLU A 201 -6.13 7.13 17.71
CA GLU A 201 -7.60 7.04 17.70
C GLU A 201 -8.19 7.08 19.12
N HIS A 202 -7.55 6.40 20.07
CA HIS A 202 -7.93 6.46 21.48
C HIS A 202 -7.81 7.87 22.06
N GLU A 203 -6.68 8.54 21.85
CA GLU A 203 -6.45 9.93 22.31
C GLU A 203 -7.44 10.92 21.70
N ILE A 204 -7.76 10.77 20.41
CA ILE A 204 -8.79 11.59 19.74
C ILE A 204 -10.16 11.36 20.39
N ALA A 205 -10.52 10.12 20.69
CA ALA A 205 -11.79 9.79 21.34
C ALA A 205 -11.87 10.36 22.77
N GLU A 206 -10.81 10.23 23.56
CA GLU A 206 -10.74 10.81 24.91
C GLU A 206 -10.79 12.34 24.88
N THR A 207 -10.05 12.98 23.97
CA THR A 207 -10.10 14.44 23.80
C THR A 207 -11.52 14.92 23.46
N ARG A 208 -12.24 14.19 22.58
CA ARG A 208 -13.64 14.49 22.27
C ARG A 208 -14.56 14.32 23.48
N ARG A 209 -14.38 13.25 24.27
CA ARG A 209 -15.15 13.02 25.50
C ARG A 209 -14.94 14.14 26.52
N LEU A 210 -13.69 14.52 26.76
CA LEU A 210 -13.33 15.62 27.66
C LEU A 210 -13.91 16.94 27.18
N GLY A 211 -13.85 17.22 25.87
CA GLY A 211 -14.48 18.39 25.26
C GLY A 211 -15.99 18.44 25.49
N PHE A 212 -16.69 17.32 25.30
CA PHE A 212 -18.13 17.22 25.57
C PHE A 212 -18.47 17.39 27.06
N ALA A 213 -17.68 16.78 27.95
CA ALA A 213 -17.86 16.93 29.40
C ALA A 213 -17.66 18.39 29.84
N ALA A 214 -16.64 19.08 29.30
CA ALA A 214 -16.39 20.49 29.58
C ALA A 214 -17.53 21.39 29.09
N GLN A 215 -18.07 21.16 27.89
CA GLN A 215 -19.23 21.88 27.38
C GLN A 215 -20.48 21.65 28.24
N SER A 216 -20.73 20.40 28.62
CA SER A 216 -21.85 20.05 29.50
C SER A 216 -21.72 20.71 30.87
N ALA A 217 -20.51 20.76 31.45
CA ALA A 217 -20.26 21.43 32.71
C ALA A 217 -20.51 22.95 32.62
N GLN A 218 -20.09 23.59 31.51
CA GLN A 218 -20.38 25.01 31.27
C GLN A 218 -21.89 25.28 31.17
N GLU A 219 -22.64 24.41 30.48
CA GLU A 219 -24.10 24.57 30.35
C GLU A 219 -24.82 24.34 31.68
N ILE A 220 -24.42 23.33 32.46
CA ILE A 220 -24.95 23.12 33.82
C ILE A 220 -24.70 24.36 34.69
N GLU A 221 -23.50 24.93 34.63
CA GLU A 221 -23.17 26.14 35.38
C GLU A 221 -24.00 27.35 34.93
N ARG A 222 -24.24 27.50 33.62
CA ARG A 222 -25.12 28.53 33.08
C ARG A 222 -26.57 28.35 33.55
N LEU A 223 -27.11 27.14 33.47
CA LEU A 223 -28.47 26.83 33.92
C LEU A 223 -28.63 27.06 35.41
N ARG A 224 -27.63 26.71 36.23
CA ARG A 224 -27.63 27.00 37.68
C ARG A 224 -27.74 28.49 37.97
N ARG A 225 -27.03 29.35 37.22
CA ARG A 225 -27.16 30.80 37.36
C ARG A 225 -28.55 31.29 36.99
N VAL A 226 -29.11 30.82 35.88
CA VAL A 226 -30.47 31.19 35.44
C VAL A 226 -31.52 30.77 36.48
N ILE A 227 -31.40 29.55 37.03
CA ILE A 227 -32.29 29.08 38.11
C ILE A 227 -32.17 29.99 39.33
N GLY A 228 -30.94 30.30 39.78
CA GLY A 228 -30.72 31.21 40.90
C GLY A 228 -31.26 32.63 40.66
N ASP A 229 -31.25 33.13 39.43
CA ASP A 229 -31.86 34.42 39.08
C ASP A 229 -33.39 34.35 39.15
N ILE A 230 -33.99 33.28 38.65
CA ILE A 230 -35.44 33.03 38.70
C ILE A 230 -35.90 32.90 40.16
N ASP A 231 -35.17 32.15 40.98
CA ASP A 231 -35.49 31.97 42.40
C ASP A 231 -35.49 33.32 43.14
N ARG A 232 -34.48 34.17 42.90
CA ARG A 232 -34.41 35.52 43.47
C ARG A 232 -35.57 36.42 43.03
N HIS A 233 -35.94 36.38 41.75
CA HIS A 233 -37.11 37.11 41.25
C HIS A 233 -38.41 36.60 41.88
N LEU A 234 -38.54 35.28 42.02
CA LEU A 234 -39.71 34.66 42.64
C LEU A 234 -39.83 35.05 44.12
N GLU A 235 -38.73 35.03 44.88
CA GLU A 235 -38.71 35.50 46.28
C GLU A 235 -39.12 36.97 46.40
N THR A 236 -38.63 37.81 45.49
CA THR A 236 -38.96 39.25 45.46
C THR A 236 -40.45 39.46 45.17
N GLU A 237 -40.99 38.77 44.16
CA GLU A 237 -42.42 38.82 43.81
C GLU A 237 -43.30 38.27 44.93
N GLN A 238 -42.90 37.16 45.57
CA GLN A 238 -43.61 36.61 46.72
C GLN A 238 -43.65 37.59 47.89
N THR A 239 -42.53 38.26 48.19
CA THR A 239 -42.45 39.25 49.27
C THR A 239 -43.30 40.48 48.95
N SER A 240 -43.23 40.99 47.71
CA SER A 240 -44.06 42.10 47.22
C SER A 240 -45.55 41.76 47.30
N ARG A 241 -45.93 40.56 46.84
CA ARG A 241 -47.30 40.06 46.93
C ARG A 241 -47.79 39.96 48.37
N GLN A 242 -46.98 39.40 49.28
CA GLN A 242 -47.34 39.31 50.70
C GLN A 242 -47.55 40.69 51.33
N ALA A 243 -46.69 41.66 50.99
CA ALA A 243 -46.84 43.04 51.44
C ALA A 243 -48.15 43.67 50.92
N ALA A 244 -48.44 43.51 49.62
CA ALA A 244 -49.69 43.98 49.02
C ALA A 244 -50.93 43.31 49.66
N GLU A 245 -50.90 41.99 49.87
CA GLU A 245 -51.98 41.26 50.58
C GLU A 245 -52.15 41.75 52.03
N SER A 246 -51.06 42.11 52.72
CA SER A 246 -51.11 42.69 54.06
C SER A 246 -51.77 44.08 54.07
N GLU A 247 -51.46 44.93 53.08
CA GLU A 247 -52.04 46.26 52.96
C GLU A 247 -53.53 46.18 52.58
N VAL A 248 -53.90 45.30 51.65
CA VAL A 248 -55.31 45.01 51.33
C VAL A 248 -56.07 44.60 52.59
N ARG A 249 -55.54 43.67 53.39
CA ARG A 249 -56.16 43.28 54.68
C ARG A 249 -56.30 44.47 55.63
N ARG A 250 -55.28 45.32 55.75
CA ARG A 250 -55.31 46.53 56.59
C ARG A 250 -56.37 47.53 56.12
N THR A 251 -56.45 47.81 54.83
CA THR A 251 -57.46 48.72 54.25
C THR A 251 -58.88 48.18 54.39
N MET A 252 -59.09 46.87 54.19
CA MET A 252 -60.39 46.23 54.42
C MET A 252 -60.82 46.33 55.88
N GLY A 253 -59.88 46.16 56.83
CA GLY A 253 -60.13 46.39 58.25
C GLY A 253 -60.59 47.83 58.53
N LYS A 254 -59.85 48.82 58.03
CA LYS A 254 -60.23 50.25 58.16
C LYS A 254 -61.59 50.56 57.54
N LEU A 255 -61.88 50.03 56.34
CA LEU A 255 -63.17 50.19 55.66
C LEU A 255 -64.32 49.60 56.49
N ARG A 256 -64.09 48.45 57.12
CA ARG A 256 -65.06 47.82 58.02
C ARG A 256 -65.33 48.67 59.26
N ASP A 257 -64.28 49.17 59.92
CA ASP A 257 -64.40 50.04 61.09
C ASP A 257 -65.11 51.35 60.74
N LEU A 258 -64.75 51.97 59.61
CA LEU A 258 -65.42 53.18 59.13
C LEU A 258 -66.89 52.93 58.78
N GLY A 259 -67.21 51.77 58.20
CA GLY A 259 -68.58 51.34 57.94
C GLY A 259 -69.39 51.16 59.22
N LEU A 260 -68.80 50.62 60.29
CA LEU A 260 -69.42 50.55 61.62
C LEU A 260 -69.66 51.96 62.19
N HIS A 261 -68.65 52.84 62.16
CA HIS A 261 -68.79 54.22 62.65
C HIS A 261 -69.85 55.01 61.87
N LEU A 262 -69.92 54.85 60.55
CA LEU A 262 -70.95 55.49 59.73
C LEU A 262 -72.35 54.97 60.09
N THR A 263 -72.49 53.65 60.30
CA THR A 263 -73.77 53.06 60.73
C THR A 263 -74.20 53.61 62.08
N GLN A 264 -73.28 53.71 63.04
CA GLN A 264 -73.54 54.30 64.35
C GLN A 264 -73.93 55.78 64.23
N ALA A 265 -73.16 56.58 63.49
CA ALA A 265 -73.46 58.00 63.30
C ALA A 265 -74.81 58.23 62.59
N LEU A 266 -75.21 57.36 61.67
CA LEU A 266 -76.54 57.39 61.04
C LEU A 266 -77.66 57.06 62.03
N GLN A 267 -77.44 56.08 62.93
CA GLN A 267 -78.37 55.76 64.02
C GLN A 267 -78.50 56.94 64.98
N ASP A 268 -77.38 57.47 65.47
CA ASP A 268 -77.36 58.64 66.36
C ASP A 268 -78.07 59.84 65.70
N ASN A 269 -77.88 60.07 64.40
CA ASN A 269 -78.56 61.15 63.67
C ASN A 269 -80.08 60.90 63.54
N ALA A 270 -80.49 59.65 63.33
CA ALA A 270 -81.89 59.27 63.29
C ALA A 270 -82.56 59.43 64.67
N ASP A 271 -81.87 59.04 65.73
CA ASP A 271 -82.30 59.21 67.12
C ASP A 271 -82.43 60.69 67.47
N LEU A 272 -81.42 61.51 67.16
CA LEU A 272 -81.48 62.97 67.34
C LEU A 272 -82.61 63.62 66.54
N LYS A 273 -82.88 63.17 65.30
CA LYS A 273 -84.03 63.66 64.51
C LYS A 273 -85.35 63.25 65.13
N SER A 274 -85.46 62.04 65.68
CA SER A 274 -86.63 61.57 66.41
C SER A 274 -86.84 62.38 67.69
N GLU A 275 -85.78 62.63 68.47
CA GLU A 275 -85.82 63.48 69.66
C GLU A 275 -86.20 64.93 69.31
N LEU A 276 -85.64 65.47 68.24
CA LEU A 276 -85.97 66.81 67.74
C LEU A 276 -87.46 66.87 67.38
N THR A 277 -87.96 65.93 66.56
CA THR A 277 -89.39 65.83 66.21
C THR A 277 -90.26 65.73 67.47
N ALA A 278 -89.91 64.87 68.44
CA ALA A 278 -90.65 64.72 69.69
C ALA A 278 -90.56 65.97 70.60
N SER A 279 -89.48 66.74 70.51
CA SER A 279 -89.33 68.01 71.22
C SER A 279 -90.12 69.14 70.54
N GLU A 280 -90.16 69.17 69.22
CA GLU A 280 -90.96 70.07 68.38
C GLU A 280 -92.45 69.78 68.56
N GLU A 281 -92.86 68.50 68.59
CA GLU A 281 -94.23 68.08 68.90
C GLU A 281 -94.63 68.47 70.33
N ARG A 282 -93.73 68.31 71.32
CA ARG A 282 -93.98 68.78 72.70
C ARG A 282 -94.06 70.30 72.81
N LEU A 283 -93.20 71.05 72.11
CA LEU A 283 -93.26 72.50 72.02
C LEU A 283 -94.56 72.94 71.33
N SER A 284 -94.95 72.28 70.24
CA SER A 284 -96.19 72.53 69.52
C SER A 284 -97.42 72.17 70.36
N ALA A 285 -97.36 71.16 71.24
CA ALA A 285 -98.42 70.82 72.18
C ALA A 285 -98.50 71.81 73.37
N LEU A 286 -97.36 72.30 73.88
CA LEU A 286 -97.30 73.34 74.91
C LEU A 286 -97.76 74.71 74.39
N LEU A 287 -97.53 75.00 73.12
CA LEU A 287 -97.99 76.22 72.43
C LEU A 287 -99.41 76.05 71.85
N GLY A 288 -99.88 74.82 71.65
CA GLY A 288 -101.17 74.49 71.02
C GLY A 288 -102.35 74.25 71.96
N ALA A 289 -102.13 74.24 73.28
CA ALA A 289 -103.20 74.11 74.29
C ALA A 289 -103.20 75.27 75.29
N ARG A 290 -103.31 76.49 74.75
CA ARG A 290 -103.89 77.65 75.45
C ARG A 290 -104.64 78.51 74.44
N GLU A 291 -105.96 78.38 74.46
CA GLU A 291 -106.88 79.27 73.75
C GLU A 291 -106.67 80.72 74.21
N GLY A 292 -106.60 81.63 73.24
CA GLY A 292 -106.95 83.05 73.38
C GLY A 292 -106.08 83.88 74.33
N VAL A 293 -105.46 84.93 73.80
CA VAL A 293 -105.97 86.30 73.97
C VAL A 293 -105.22 87.23 73.00
N ALA A 294 -106.02 87.81 72.11
CA ALA A 294 -106.01 89.16 71.53
C ALA A 294 -104.70 89.91 71.18
N GLU A 295 -104.78 90.59 70.04
CA GLU A 295 -103.98 91.76 69.64
C GLU A 295 -103.67 92.68 70.83
N CYS A 296 -102.41 93.10 70.93
CA CYS A 296 -102.01 94.21 71.78
C CYS A 296 -101.33 95.27 70.94
N SER A 297 -102.04 96.39 70.78
CA SER A 297 -101.55 97.68 70.32
C SER A 297 -100.57 98.30 71.33
N ALA A 298 -99.81 99.29 70.86
CA ALA A 298 -98.75 99.99 71.58
C ALA A 298 -99.06 100.40 73.03
N ASP A 299 -98.00 100.32 73.83
CA ASP A 299 -97.77 100.92 75.15
C ASP A 299 -98.38 100.25 76.39
N CYS A 300 -97.78 99.12 76.77
CA CYS A 300 -97.37 98.86 78.17
C CYS A 300 -96.23 97.81 78.13
N ALA A 301 -94.98 98.09 78.46
CA ALA A 301 -94.55 98.87 79.61
C ALA A 301 -93.33 99.75 79.31
N SER A 302 -93.42 100.99 79.78
CA SER A 302 -92.31 101.81 80.21
C SER A 302 -91.47 101.07 81.27
N LEU A 303 -90.42 100.39 80.81
CA LEU A 303 -89.20 100.20 81.62
C LEU A 303 -88.13 101.15 81.09
N ASP A 304 -88.01 102.27 81.80
CA ASP A 304 -86.91 103.22 81.69
C ASP A 304 -85.60 102.54 82.12
N LEU A 305 -84.70 102.35 81.15
CA LEU A 305 -83.40 101.70 81.32
C LEU A 305 -82.27 102.69 81.70
N CYS A 306 -82.58 103.92 82.13
CA CYS A 306 -81.61 104.86 82.74
C CYS A 306 -80.25 104.93 82.01
N GLY A 307 -80.27 104.90 80.66
CA GLY A 307 -79.07 104.99 79.81
C GLY A 307 -78.15 103.77 79.79
N ARG A 308 -78.59 102.57 80.21
CA ARG A 308 -77.75 101.35 80.20
C ARG A 308 -78.17 100.38 79.09
N CYS A 309 -77.21 100.03 78.25
CA CYS A 309 -77.35 99.00 77.22
C CYS A 309 -77.45 97.63 77.89
N ILE A 310 -78.54 96.88 77.65
CA ILE A 310 -78.62 95.46 77.98
C ILE A 310 -78.20 94.66 76.75
N LEU A 311 -77.05 94.01 76.85
CA LEU A 311 -76.57 93.03 75.89
C LEU A 311 -77.13 91.66 76.27
N PHE A 312 -78.04 91.13 75.46
CA PHE A 312 -78.50 89.76 75.60
C PHE A 312 -77.57 88.84 74.81
N VAL A 313 -76.60 88.22 75.50
CA VAL A 313 -75.78 87.14 74.93
C VAL A 313 -76.30 85.81 75.45
N GLY A 314 -77.24 85.23 74.72
CA GLY A 314 -77.69 83.85 74.88
C GLY A 314 -77.36 83.07 73.61
N GLY A 315 -76.24 82.36 73.61
CA GLY A 315 -75.82 81.48 72.53
C GLY A 315 -74.89 80.40 73.07
N ARG A 316 -75.32 79.13 72.98
CA ARG A 316 -74.55 77.94 73.35
C ARG A 316 -73.15 77.98 72.71
N SER A 317 -72.10 77.89 73.52
CA SER A 317 -70.75 77.55 73.04
C SER A 317 -70.65 76.05 72.79
N GLN A 318 -70.42 75.72 71.51
CA GLN A 318 -70.11 74.43 70.89
C GLN A 318 -69.07 73.64 71.72
N HIS A 319 -69.30 72.36 72.03
CA HIS A 319 -68.96 71.18 71.24
C HIS A 319 -67.50 71.09 70.75
N VAL A 320 -66.76 70.15 71.37
CA VAL A 320 -65.93 69.09 70.74
C VAL A 320 -64.44 69.45 70.49
N PRO A 321 -63.53 68.50 70.74
CA PRO A 321 -63.04 67.60 69.68
C PRO A 321 -63.51 66.15 69.80
#